data_AF-A0A2D0ADW9-F1
#
_entry.id   AF-A0A2D0ADW9-F1
#
_cell.length_a   1.000
_cell.length_b   1.000
_cell.length_c   1.000
_cell.angle_alpha   90.00
_cell.angle_beta   90.00
_cell.angle_gamma   90.00
#
_symmetry.space_group_name_H-M   'P 1'
#
loop_
_entity.id
_entity.type
_entity.pdbx_description
1 polymer ?
#
loop_
_entity_poly.entity_id
_entity_poly.type
_entity_poly.pdbx_seq_one_letter_code
_entity_poly.pdbx_strand_id
1 'polypeptide(L)'
;MQGRPYNSAVSVALSRWAFALADRRAFLYFPDEHYQDLLAKANELYQLGIVCLDKRQEMVTQALGAYSWAIEHQITRETNWCLGCEYELLVGNEVVGTIGSEGHHHDLAGKLIGCIQFGFQSALHRNRPREASVEVGRVVGLSIVCDGQELYQLREVMPRGYERRIWD
;
A
#
# COMPACT_ATOMS: atom_id res chain seq x y z
N MET A 1 -39.75 11.65 29.68
CA MET A 1 -39.03 12.09 28.46
C MET A 1 -37.67 11.42 28.46
N GLN A 2 -37.51 10.34 27.68
CA GLN A 2 -36.24 9.60 27.53
C GLN A 2 -35.38 10.26 26.45
N GLY A 3 -34.11 10.50 26.79
CA GLY A 3 -33.11 11.11 25.92
C GLY A 3 -32.67 10.19 24.79
N ARG A 4 -33.02 10.60 23.57
CA ARG A 4 -32.46 10.31 22.22
C ARG A 4 -31.40 9.19 22.07
N PRO A 5 -31.74 8.06 21.41
CA PRO A 5 -30.75 7.13 20.81
C PRO A 5 -30.02 7.70 19.57
N TYR A 6 -30.49 8.82 19.03
CA TYR A 6 -30.10 9.40 17.73
C TYR A 6 -28.61 9.82 17.63
N ASN A 7 -27.98 10.23 18.74
CA ASN A 7 -26.59 10.71 18.72
C ASN A 7 -25.56 9.59 18.50
N SER A 8 -25.88 8.36 18.90
CA SER A 8 -24.95 7.23 18.79
C SER A 8 -24.82 6.74 17.33
N ALA A 9 -25.93 6.63 16.61
CA ALA A 9 -25.95 6.16 15.23
C ALA A 9 -25.26 7.13 14.25
N VAL A 10 -25.45 8.44 14.47
CA VAL A 10 -24.75 9.50 13.71
C VAL A 10 -23.24 9.40 13.89
N SER A 11 -22.78 9.27 15.15
CA SER A 11 -21.36 9.12 15.45
C SER A 11 -20.79 7.85 14.82
N VAL A 12 -21.52 6.73 14.85
CA VAL A 12 -21.08 5.46 14.26
C VAL A 12 -20.94 5.55 12.74
N ALA A 13 -21.89 6.19 12.04
CA ALA A 13 -21.85 6.30 10.59
C ALA A 13 -20.68 7.16 10.10
N LEU A 14 -20.44 8.30 10.77
CA LEU A 14 -19.27 9.14 10.49
C LEU A 14 -17.95 8.43 10.80
N SER A 15 -17.87 7.70 11.92
CA SER A 15 -16.68 6.92 12.25
C SER A 15 -16.41 5.81 11.24
N ARG A 16 -17.44 5.13 10.73
CA ARG A 16 -17.30 4.11 9.69
C ARG A 16 -16.80 4.70 8.38
N TRP A 17 -17.32 5.86 7.99
CA TRP A 17 -16.84 6.55 6.80
C TRP A 17 -15.36 6.96 6.95
N ALA A 18 -14.99 7.53 8.10
CA ALA A 18 -13.60 7.91 8.37
C ALA A 18 -12.65 6.70 8.41
N PHE A 19 -13.11 5.57 8.97
CA PHE A 19 -12.33 4.34 8.96
C PHE A 19 -12.14 3.79 7.55
N ALA A 20 -13.18 3.81 6.71
CA ALA A 20 -13.10 3.42 5.32
C ALA A 20 -12.17 4.35 4.51
N LEU A 21 -12.21 5.66 4.76
CA LEU A 21 -11.27 6.62 4.15
C LEU A 21 -9.81 6.29 4.51
N ALA A 22 -9.56 5.82 5.73
CA ALA A 22 -8.21 5.47 6.19
C ALA A 22 -7.72 4.10 5.68
N ASP A 23 -8.58 3.29 5.04
CA ASP A 23 -8.23 1.96 4.55
C ASP A 23 -7.41 2.05 3.26
N ARG A 24 -6.09 2.16 3.41
CA ARG A 24 -5.14 2.18 2.29
C ARG A 24 -5.17 0.90 1.46
N ARG A 25 -5.55 -0.26 2.03
CA ARG A 25 -5.57 -1.52 1.28
C ARG A 25 -6.73 -1.53 0.30
N ALA A 26 -7.90 -1.09 0.74
CA ALA A 26 -9.06 -0.96 -0.15
C ALA A 26 -8.74 -0.04 -1.33
N PHE A 27 -8.10 1.11 -1.08
CA PHE A 27 -7.62 2.00 -2.14
C PHE A 27 -6.58 1.35 -3.07
N LEU A 28 -5.65 0.55 -2.55
CA LEU A 28 -4.63 -0.10 -3.38
C LEU A 28 -5.16 -1.21 -4.28
N TYR A 29 -6.22 -1.92 -3.87
CA TYR A 29 -6.72 -3.10 -4.60
C TYR A 29 -8.02 -2.85 -5.38
N PHE A 30 -8.85 -1.92 -4.93
CA PHE A 30 -10.16 -1.61 -5.50
C PHE A 30 -10.41 -0.09 -5.51
N PRO A 31 -9.51 0.72 -6.12
CA PRO A 31 -9.55 2.18 -5.99
C PRO A 31 -10.88 2.77 -6.48
N ASP A 32 -11.38 2.29 -7.62
CA ASP A 32 -12.60 2.76 -8.25
C ASP A 32 -13.83 2.43 -7.38
N GLU A 33 -14.00 1.15 -7.02
CA GLU A 33 -15.15 0.69 -6.25
C GLU A 33 -15.17 1.31 -4.85
N HIS A 34 -14.01 1.39 -4.19
CA HIS A 34 -13.91 1.96 -2.84
C HIS A 34 -14.17 3.47 -2.83
N TYR A 35 -13.68 4.20 -3.84
CA TYR A 35 -13.98 5.61 -3.98
C TYR A 35 -15.48 5.84 -4.21
N GLN A 36 -16.12 5.06 -5.09
CA GLN A 36 -17.57 5.16 -5.33
C GLN A 36 -18.40 4.85 -4.07
N ASP A 37 -18.01 3.85 -3.28
CA ASP A 37 -18.66 3.54 -2.01
C ASP A 37 -18.57 4.72 -1.00
N LEU A 38 -17.40 5.36 -0.89
CA LEU A 38 -17.23 6.54 -0.04
C LEU A 38 -18.09 7.73 -0.50
N LEU A 39 -18.23 7.93 -1.81
CA LEU A 39 -19.13 8.96 -2.37
C LEU A 39 -20.60 8.66 -2.06
N ALA A 40 -21.02 7.41 -2.25
CA ALA A 40 -22.38 6.97 -1.98
C ALA A 40 -22.74 7.19 -0.50
N LYS A 41 -21.86 6.80 0.42
CA LYS A 41 -22.04 7.02 1.87
C LYS A 41 -22.07 8.50 2.25
N ALA A 42 -21.21 9.34 1.66
CA ALA A 42 -21.24 10.78 1.90
C ALA A 42 -22.56 11.41 1.41
N ASN A 43 -23.09 10.94 0.27
CA ASN A 43 -24.39 11.37 -0.25
C ASN A 43 -25.54 10.94 0.65
N GLU A 44 -25.54 9.69 1.11
CA GLU A 44 -26.55 9.16 2.00
C GLU A 44 -26.61 9.96 3.31
N LEU A 45 -25.46 10.24 3.92
CA LEU A 45 -25.37 11.06 5.13
C LEU A 45 -25.94 12.46 4.94
N TYR A 46 -25.71 13.07 3.77
CA TYR A 46 -26.31 14.36 3.43
C TYR A 46 -27.83 14.28 3.22
N GLN A 47 -28.30 13.28 2.47
CA GLN A 47 -29.72 13.08 2.19
C GLN A 47 -30.54 12.79 3.46
N LEU A 48 -29.94 12.09 4.43
CA LEU A 48 -30.54 11.85 5.74
C LEU A 48 -30.46 13.05 6.69
N GLY A 49 -29.86 14.18 6.26
CA GLY A 49 -29.69 15.38 7.08
C GLY A 49 -28.70 15.20 8.23
N ILE A 50 -27.84 14.18 8.18
CA ILE A 50 -26.84 13.90 9.22
C ILE A 50 -25.66 14.87 9.11
N VAL A 51 -25.30 15.26 7.88
CA VAL A 51 -24.26 16.25 7.60
C VAL A 51 -24.81 17.37 6.72
N CYS A 52 -24.26 18.57 6.85
CA CYS A 52 -24.54 19.67 5.92
C CYS A 52 -23.84 19.45 4.57
N LEU A 53 -24.23 20.25 3.58
CA LEU A 53 -23.64 20.22 2.24
C LEU A 53 -22.12 20.45 2.29
N ASP A 54 -21.66 21.42 3.06
CA ASP A 54 -20.23 21.75 3.19
C ASP A 54 -19.43 20.57 3.72
N LYS A 55 -19.96 19.88 4.75
CA LYS A 55 -19.30 18.70 5.31
C LYS A 55 -19.28 17.54 4.31
N ARG A 56 -20.35 17.35 3.55
CA ARG A 56 -20.37 16.36 2.45
C ARG A 56 -19.33 16.71 1.39
N GLN A 57 -19.16 17.98 1.02
CA GLN A 57 -18.14 18.41 0.07
C GLN A 57 -16.72 18.13 0.60
N GLU A 58 -16.46 18.45 1.86
CA GLU A 58 -15.19 18.14 2.54
C GLU A 58 -14.86 16.64 2.49
N MET A 59 -15.85 15.79 2.82
CA MET A 59 -15.72 14.33 2.78
C MET A 59 -15.37 13.84 1.37
N VAL A 60 -16.06 14.34 0.34
CA VAL A 60 -15.78 13.95 -1.05
C VAL A 60 -14.42 14.41 -1.52
N THR A 61 -13.98 15.62 -1.15
CA THR A 61 -12.63 16.10 -1.47
C THR A 61 -11.55 15.24 -0.81
N GLN A 62 -11.74 14.80 0.43
CA GLN A 62 -10.80 13.90 1.10
C GLN A 62 -10.74 12.53 0.42
N ALA A 63 -11.90 11.96 0.06
CA ALA A 63 -11.96 10.70 -0.67
C ALA A 63 -11.29 10.81 -2.05
N LEU A 64 -11.47 11.92 -2.75
CA LEU A 64 -10.81 12.19 -4.03
C LEU A 64 -9.29 12.25 -3.87
N GLY A 65 -8.78 12.91 -2.83
CA GLY A 65 -7.34 12.95 -2.56
C GLY A 65 -6.74 11.55 -2.33
N ALA A 66 -7.42 10.70 -1.54
CA ALA A 66 -7.00 9.33 -1.31
C ALA A 66 -7.05 8.47 -2.59
N TYR A 67 -8.08 8.66 -3.41
CA TYR A 67 -8.23 8.00 -4.71
C TYR A 67 -7.13 8.41 -5.70
N SER A 68 -6.86 9.72 -5.85
CA SER A 68 -5.78 10.22 -6.71
C SER A 68 -4.43 9.63 -6.32
N TRP A 69 -4.11 9.61 -5.02
CA TRP A 69 -2.91 8.95 -4.50
C TRP A 69 -2.85 7.49 -4.92
N ALA A 70 -3.96 6.75 -4.80
CA ALA A 70 -4.02 5.33 -5.13
C ALA A 70 -3.78 5.06 -6.62
N ILE A 71 -4.39 5.85 -7.50
CA ILE A 71 -4.20 5.76 -8.95
C ILE A 71 -2.75 6.06 -9.34
N GLU A 72 -2.15 7.12 -8.80
CA GLU A 72 -0.74 7.42 -9.03
C GLU A 72 0.15 6.25 -8.58
N HIS A 73 -0.11 5.68 -7.40
CA HIS A 73 0.66 4.54 -6.89
C HIS A 73 0.50 3.29 -7.77
N GLN A 74 -0.70 3.02 -8.29
CA GLN A 74 -0.92 1.91 -9.20
C GLN A 74 -0.21 2.12 -10.54
N ILE A 75 -0.27 3.32 -11.11
CA ILE A 75 0.45 3.67 -12.34
C ILE A 75 1.95 3.49 -12.13
N THR A 76 2.51 3.99 -11.01
CA THR A 76 3.92 3.82 -10.68
C THR A 76 4.26 2.34 -10.54
N ARG A 77 3.44 1.55 -9.84
CA ARG A 77 3.70 0.11 -9.65
C ARG A 77 3.66 -0.66 -10.96
N GLU A 78 2.67 -0.40 -11.82
CA GLU A 78 2.54 -1.06 -13.12
C GLU A 78 3.68 -0.63 -14.06
N THR A 79 4.08 0.64 -14.00
CA THR A 79 5.25 1.15 -14.71
C THR A 79 6.50 0.42 -14.22
N ASN A 80 6.75 0.38 -12.91
CA ASN A 80 7.90 -0.30 -12.33
C ASN A 80 7.94 -1.79 -12.70
N TRP A 81 6.77 -2.46 -12.71
CA TRP A 81 6.64 -3.83 -13.18
C TRP A 81 7.01 -3.98 -14.67
N CYS A 82 6.42 -3.16 -15.54
CA CYS A 82 6.72 -3.15 -16.98
C CYS A 82 8.21 -2.86 -17.27
N LEU A 83 8.85 -2.06 -16.41
CA LEU A 83 10.25 -1.69 -16.52
C LEU A 83 11.21 -2.72 -15.93
N GLY A 84 10.70 -3.76 -15.24
CA GLY A 84 11.55 -4.73 -14.56
C GLY A 84 12.39 -4.10 -13.44
N CYS A 85 11.84 -3.12 -12.72
CA CYS A 85 12.52 -2.47 -11.61
C CYS A 85 13.02 -3.48 -10.57
N GLU A 86 14.20 -3.18 -10.02
CA GLU A 86 14.81 -3.93 -8.92
C GLU A 86 14.71 -3.11 -7.63
N TYR A 87 14.98 -3.74 -6.50
CA TYR A 87 14.99 -3.10 -5.19
C TYR A 87 16.34 -3.31 -4.52
N GLU A 88 16.92 -2.26 -3.96
CA GLU A 88 18.00 -2.38 -2.99
C GLU A 88 17.43 -2.58 -1.60
N LEU A 89 18.05 -3.47 -0.82
CA LEU A 89 17.73 -3.71 0.58
C LEU A 89 18.67 -2.87 1.42
N LEU A 90 18.10 -2.02 2.26
CA LEU A 90 18.81 -1.08 3.11
C LEU A 90 18.66 -1.47 4.57
N VAL A 91 19.76 -1.40 5.32
CA VAL A 91 19.73 -1.35 6.79
C VAL A 91 20.23 0.02 7.19
N GLY A 92 19.34 0.87 7.72
CA GLY A 92 19.60 2.30 7.77
C GLY A 92 19.76 2.86 6.36
N ASN A 93 20.97 3.32 6.01
CA ASN A 93 21.27 3.87 4.67
C ASN A 93 22.25 3.01 3.86
N GLU A 94 22.63 1.83 4.36
CA GLU A 94 23.61 0.96 3.69
C GLU A 94 22.90 -0.13 2.89
N VAL A 95 23.29 -0.31 1.62
CA VAL A 95 22.79 -1.38 0.77
C VAL A 95 23.42 -2.70 1.23
N VAL A 96 22.59 -3.67 1.59
CA VAL A 96 23.01 -5.00 2.09
C VAL A 96 22.64 -6.14 1.14
N GLY A 97 21.90 -5.85 0.07
CA GLY A 97 21.47 -6.81 -0.94
C GLY A 97 20.51 -6.20 -1.94
N THR A 98 20.00 -7.03 -2.84
CA THR A 98 19.01 -6.61 -3.85
C THR A 98 17.89 -7.63 -4.00
N ILE A 99 16.71 -7.17 -4.40
CA ILE A 99 15.60 -8.00 -4.86
C ILE A 99 15.38 -7.66 -6.33
N GLY A 100 15.56 -8.64 -7.21
CA GLY A 100 15.23 -8.48 -8.63
C GLY A 100 13.72 -8.39 -8.87
N SER A 101 13.33 -8.03 -10.08
CA SER A 101 11.91 -7.93 -10.51
C SER A 101 11.13 -9.24 -10.32
N GLU A 102 11.81 -10.38 -10.41
CA GLU A 102 11.27 -11.73 -10.16
C GLU A 102 11.05 -12.03 -8.65
N GLY A 103 11.42 -11.11 -7.76
CA GLY A 103 11.40 -11.30 -6.31
C GLY A 103 12.63 -12.02 -5.74
N HIS A 104 13.64 -12.32 -6.56
CA HIS A 104 14.85 -13.01 -6.11
C HIS A 104 15.77 -12.12 -5.28
N HIS A 105 16.08 -12.55 -4.04
CA HIS A 105 16.95 -11.84 -3.11
C HIS A 105 18.40 -12.29 -3.26
N HIS A 106 19.27 -11.36 -3.60
CA HIS A 106 20.71 -11.56 -3.75
C HIS A 106 21.49 -10.80 -2.69
N ASP A 107 22.62 -11.37 -2.25
CA ASP A 107 23.61 -10.64 -1.46
C ASP A 107 24.44 -9.68 -2.34
N LEU A 108 25.32 -8.89 -1.72
CA LEU A 108 26.19 -7.95 -2.43
C LEU A 108 27.18 -8.62 -3.40
N ALA A 109 27.43 -9.92 -3.25
CA ALA A 109 28.25 -10.68 -4.19
C ALA A 109 27.42 -11.23 -5.38
N GLY A 110 26.12 -10.93 -5.43
CA GLY A 110 25.21 -11.40 -6.48
C GLY A 110 24.77 -12.85 -6.28
N LYS A 111 25.00 -13.45 -5.11
CA LYS A 111 24.56 -14.82 -4.83
C LYS A 111 23.09 -14.82 -4.42
N LEU A 112 22.31 -15.71 -5.03
CA LEU A 112 20.91 -15.93 -4.65
C LEU A 112 20.83 -16.53 -3.23
N ILE A 113 20.29 -15.75 -2.29
CA ILE A 113 20.16 -16.13 -0.88
C ILE A 113 18.71 -16.23 -0.41
N GLY A 114 17.74 -15.90 -1.27
CA GLY A 114 16.33 -16.00 -0.93
C GLY A 114 15.41 -15.53 -2.04
N CYS A 115 14.13 -15.39 -1.71
CA CYS A 115 13.14 -14.77 -2.58
C CYS A 115 11.97 -14.21 -1.79
N ILE A 116 11.26 -13.28 -2.40
CA ILE A 116 9.92 -12.89 -1.99
C ILE A 116 8.96 -13.98 -2.46
N GLN A 117 8.27 -14.60 -1.52
CA GLN A 117 7.16 -15.49 -1.84
C GLN A 117 5.86 -14.68 -1.83
N PHE A 118 5.15 -14.72 -2.94
CA PHE A 118 3.89 -14.02 -3.12
C PHE A 118 2.73 -14.83 -2.52
N GLY A 119 1.87 -14.18 -1.75
CA GLY A 119 0.70 -14.77 -1.11
C GLY A 119 -0.24 -13.71 -0.58
N PHE A 120 -1.19 -14.09 0.29
CA PHE A 120 -2.07 -13.12 0.96
C PHE A 120 -1.27 -12.03 1.71
N GLN A 121 -0.11 -12.40 2.24
CA GLN A 121 0.94 -11.49 2.67
C GLN A 121 2.26 -11.95 2.06
N SER A 122 2.85 -11.11 1.21
CA SER A 122 4.16 -11.40 0.64
C SER A 122 5.22 -11.38 1.74
N ALA A 123 6.16 -12.32 1.70
CA ALA A 123 7.20 -12.45 2.71
C ALA A 123 8.56 -12.75 2.10
N LEU A 124 9.63 -12.27 2.74
CA LEU A 124 10.99 -12.62 2.39
C LEU A 124 11.35 -13.96 3.02
N HIS A 125 11.74 -14.92 2.17
CA HIS A 125 12.27 -16.20 2.59
C HIS A 125 13.76 -16.26 2.29
N ARG A 126 14.55 -16.72 3.26
CA ARG A 126 15.98 -17.00 3.07
C ARG A 126 16.18 -18.48 2.79
N ASN A 127 16.96 -18.76 1.76
CA ASN A 127 17.38 -20.10 1.40
C ASN A 127 18.35 -20.64 2.44
N ARG A 128 18.17 -21.91 2.81
CA ARG A 128 19.11 -22.65 3.65
C ARG A 128 19.66 -23.84 2.87
N PRO A 129 20.97 -24.10 2.90
CA PRO A 129 21.52 -25.28 2.25
C PRO A 129 20.88 -26.55 2.82
N ARG A 130 20.28 -27.37 1.95
CA ARG A 130 19.69 -28.68 2.28
C ARG A 130 18.49 -28.66 3.25
N GLU A 131 17.92 -27.49 3.50
CA GLU A 131 16.73 -27.32 4.35
C GLU A 131 15.65 -26.51 3.61
N ALA A 132 14.43 -26.53 4.14
CA ALA A 132 13.39 -25.63 3.68
C ALA A 132 13.80 -24.16 3.91
N SER A 133 13.35 -23.27 3.01
CA SER A 133 13.53 -21.84 3.21
C SER A 133 12.76 -21.37 4.44
N VAL A 134 13.27 -20.33 5.09
CA VAL A 134 12.68 -19.80 6.32
C VAL A 134 12.22 -18.36 6.08
N GLU A 135 10.99 -18.06 6.51
CA GLU A 135 10.45 -16.70 6.53
C GLU A 135 11.32 -15.83 7.45
N VAL A 136 11.79 -14.70 6.93
CA VAL A 136 12.66 -13.75 7.64
C VAL A 136 11.87 -12.50 8.04
N GLY A 137 10.87 -12.14 7.25
CA GLY A 137 10.02 -10.99 7.53
C GLY A 137 8.96 -10.81 6.45
N ARG A 138 7.94 -10.03 6.77
CA ARG A 138 6.80 -9.73 5.89
C ARG A 138 7.02 -8.43 5.15
N VAL A 139 6.59 -8.39 3.91
CA VAL A 139 6.63 -7.19 3.08
C VAL A 139 5.44 -6.29 3.45
N VAL A 140 5.74 -5.06 3.84
CA VAL A 140 4.75 -4.03 4.17
C VAL A 140 5.14 -2.75 3.44
N GLY A 141 4.51 -2.49 2.30
CA GLY A 141 4.93 -1.38 1.43
C GLY A 141 6.38 -1.57 0.95
N LEU A 142 7.23 -0.59 1.20
CA LEU A 142 8.66 -0.61 0.88
C LEU A 142 9.53 -1.02 2.09
N SER A 143 9.01 -1.85 2.98
CA SER A 143 9.75 -2.34 4.14
C SER A 143 9.55 -3.84 4.31
N ILE A 144 10.55 -4.51 4.87
CA ILE A 144 10.47 -5.89 5.34
C ILE A 144 10.52 -5.85 6.87
N VAL A 145 9.45 -6.34 7.50
CA VAL A 145 9.22 -6.22 8.94
C VAL A 145 9.15 -7.61 9.59
N CYS A 146 9.78 -7.77 10.75
CA CYS A 146 9.69 -8.97 11.58
C CYS A 146 9.36 -8.56 13.01
N ASP A 147 8.34 -9.20 13.61
CA ASP A 147 7.86 -8.90 14.96
C ASP A 147 7.61 -7.41 15.25
N GLY A 148 7.13 -6.68 14.24
CA GLY A 148 6.84 -5.24 14.32
C GLY A 148 8.06 -4.32 14.18
N GLN A 149 9.26 -4.86 13.98
CA GLN A 149 10.48 -4.10 13.72
C GLN A 149 10.86 -4.16 12.24
N GLU A 150 11.23 -3.01 11.67
CA GLU A 150 11.77 -2.96 10.31
C GLU A 150 13.16 -3.61 10.29
N LEU A 151 13.29 -4.66 9.48
CA LEU A 151 14.56 -5.32 9.22
C LEU A 151 15.27 -4.70 8.03
N TYR A 152 14.51 -4.39 6.97
CA TYR A 152 15.05 -3.81 5.74
C TYR A 152 14.10 -2.74 5.21
N GLN A 153 14.66 -1.65 4.71
CA GLN A 153 13.98 -0.72 3.81
C GLN A 153 14.27 -1.12 2.36
N LEU A 154 13.27 -1.04 1.49
CA LEU A 154 13.38 -1.30 0.07
C LEU A 154 13.48 0.03 -0.68
N ARG A 155 14.54 0.22 -1.45
CA ARG A 155 14.69 1.36 -2.36
C ARG A 155 14.54 0.88 -3.80
N GLU A 156 13.57 1.44 -4.51
CA GLU A 156 13.37 1.16 -5.92
C GLU A 156 14.56 1.66 -6.75
N VAL A 157 15.04 0.81 -7.65
CA VAL A 157 16.12 1.10 -8.59
C VAL A 157 15.64 0.79 -10.00
N MET A 158 15.64 1.83 -10.82
CA MET A 158 15.40 1.69 -12.27
C MET A 158 16.59 0.99 -12.92
N PRO A 159 16.37 0.04 -13.86
CA PRO A 159 17.47 -0.57 -14.59
C PRO A 159 18.28 0.48 -15.35
N ARG A 160 19.61 0.35 -15.33
CA ARG A 160 20.50 1.26 -16.04
C ARG A 160 20.14 1.31 -17.53
N GLY A 161 19.96 2.52 -18.06
CA GLY A 161 19.64 2.75 -19.47
C GLY A 161 18.18 3.14 -19.76
N TYR A 162 17.29 3.06 -18.76
CA TYR A 162 15.90 3.51 -18.92
C TYR A 162 15.70 5.02 -18.72
N GLU A 163 16.62 5.69 -18.03
CA GLU A 163 16.63 7.14 -17.80
C GLU A 163 16.66 7.98 -19.11
N ARG A 164 16.89 7.34 -20.26
CA ARG A 164 17.09 8.01 -21.56
C ARG A 164 15.90 7.96 -22.52
N ARG A 165 14.80 7.27 -22.20
CA ARG A 165 13.70 7.02 -23.16
C ARG A 165 12.38 7.72 -22.85
N ILE A 166 12.33 8.56 -21.82
CA ILE A 166 11.06 9.19 -21.40
C ILE A 166 10.73 10.42 -22.27
N TRP A 167 11.62 10.91 -23.14
CA TRP A 167 11.38 12.10 -23.97
C TRP A 167 12.09 12.10 -25.34
N ASP A 168 11.84 11.11 -26.19
CA ASP A 168 12.04 11.23 -27.65
C ASP A 168 10.74 10.90 -28.39
#